data_AF-A0A958GJK6-F1
#
_entry.id   AF-A0A958GJK6-F1
#
_cell.length_a   1.000
_cell.length_b   1.000
_cell.length_c   1.000
_cell.angle_alpha   90.00
_cell.angle_beta   90.00
_cell.angle_gamma   90.00
#
_symmetry.space_group_name_H-M   'P 1'
#
loop_
_entity.id
_entity.type
_entity.pdbx_description
1 polymer ?
#
loop_
_entity_poly.entity_id
_entity_poly.type
_entity_poly.pdbx_seq_one_letter_code
_entity_poly.pdbx_strand_id
1 'polypeptide(L)'
;MAGRNLHWSVIGFSLFASNISSTTLVGLAGAAYATGISISNYEWMASVVLVFFAVFYIPSYLHNKLFTMPEFLERRFDRRCRYYFSILNILGNIFIDTAATLYAGCLVLGMFFPNLDMTTTAIALAVFAGIYTSVGGLSAVVYTDVIQAVLLIIASTVLTVLCISAAGSWSNVLSNTPAEFLSLIRPSNDPVMPWTGLLVGVPVLGFYFWCTNQFIVQRVLAAKNIHHARWGALFGALLKLPVLFIMVFPGIAARFLFPDLKTPDLVFPTLVVEFLPVGIQGLVLAALLAAIMS
;
A
#
# COMPACT_ATOMS: atom_id res chain seq x y z
N MET A 1 -2.70 22.32 -8.58
CA MET A 1 -1.70 21.43 -7.92
C MET A 1 -1.16 22.16 -6.71
N ALA A 2 -0.81 21.44 -5.64
CA ALA A 2 -0.45 21.91 -4.29
C ALA A 2 0.68 22.96 -4.19
N GLY A 3 0.54 24.10 -4.88
CA GLY A 3 1.49 25.22 -4.88
C GLY A 3 2.93 24.91 -5.30
N ARG A 4 3.25 23.69 -5.75
CA ARG A 4 4.63 23.19 -5.91
C ARG A 4 5.47 23.47 -4.66
N ASN A 5 4.95 23.16 -3.48
CA ASN A 5 5.63 23.52 -2.23
C ASN A 5 5.78 22.34 -1.27
N LEU A 6 5.72 21.10 -1.76
CA LEU A 6 5.90 19.92 -0.91
C LEU A 6 7.37 19.70 -0.56
N HIS A 7 7.63 19.45 0.72
CA HIS A 7 8.92 19.03 1.25
C HIS A 7 9.14 17.53 1.03
N TRP A 8 10.40 17.08 0.99
CA TRP A 8 10.75 15.69 0.65
C TRP A 8 10.11 14.66 1.60
N SER A 9 10.06 14.97 2.91
CA SER A 9 9.48 14.09 3.93
C SER A 9 7.99 13.85 3.70
N VAL A 10 7.25 14.92 3.41
CA VAL A 10 5.81 14.86 3.07
C VAL A 10 5.59 14.02 1.82
N ILE A 11 6.43 14.20 0.79
CA ILE A 11 6.35 13.39 -0.43
C ILE A 11 6.56 11.92 -0.10
N GLY A 12 7.63 11.54 0.62
CA GLY A 12 7.92 10.13 0.89
C GLY A 12 6.87 9.45 1.77
N PHE A 13 6.36 10.12 2.82
CA PHE A 13 5.25 9.58 3.61
C PHE A 13 3.98 9.42 2.77
N SER A 14 3.66 10.39 1.92
CA SER A 14 2.44 10.29 1.13
C SER A 14 2.57 9.29 -0.03
N LEU A 15 3.78 9.08 -0.58
CA LEU A 15 4.09 7.96 -1.48
C LEU A 15 3.90 6.61 -0.80
N PHE A 16 4.35 6.50 0.46
CA PHE A 16 4.15 5.30 1.27
C PHE A 16 2.66 5.05 1.55
N ALA A 17 1.93 6.03 2.06
CA ALA A 17 0.49 5.94 2.33
C ALA A 17 -0.33 5.58 1.10
N SER A 18 0.01 6.14 -0.08
CA SER A 18 -0.70 5.83 -1.32
C SER A 18 -0.60 4.38 -1.75
N ASN A 19 0.45 3.68 -1.32
CA ASN A 19 0.59 2.26 -1.60
C ASN A 19 0.14 1.40 -0.42
N ILE A 20 0.35 1.86 0.81
CA ILE A 20 -0.15 1.20 2.02
C ILE A 20 -1.56 1.70 2.31
N SER A 21 -2.51 1.14 1.58
CA SER A 21 -3.93 1.26 1.82
C SER A 21 -4.42 0.16 2.79
N SER A 22 -5.70 0.25 3.17
CA SER A 22 -6.38 -0.82 3.91
C SER A 22 -6.36 -2.16 3.17
N THR A 23 -6.41 -2.15 1.83
CA THR A 23 -6.33 -3.36 1.01
C THR A 23 -4.94 -3.98 1.09
N THR A 24 -3.89 -3.17 1.06
CA THR A 24 -2.51 -3.65 1.14
C THR A 24 -2.24 -4.26 2.51
N LEU A 25 -2.72 -3.66 3.60
CA LEU A 25 -2.53 -4.23 4.95
C LEU A 25 -3.24 -5.58 5.12
N VAL A 26 -4.51 -5.66 4.71
CA VAL A 26 -5.28 -6.90 4.73
C VAL A 26 -4.66 -7.95 3.81
N GLY A 27 -4.33 -7.55 2.58
CA GLY A 27 -3.80 -8.44 1.54
C GLY A 27 -2.40 -8.97 1.84
N LEU A 28 -1.48 -8.13 2.32
CA LEU A 28 -0.11 -8.57 2.66
C LEU A 28 -0.11 -9.56 3.82
N ALA A 29 -0.88 -9.30 4.87
CA ALA A 29 -0.98 -10.20 6.01
C ALA A 29 -1.66 -11.53 5.62
N GLY A 30 -2.75 -11.47 4.85
CA GLY A 30 -3.44 -12.66 4.35
C GLY A 30 -2.58 -13.48 3.39
N ALA A 31 -1.87 -12.83 2.48
CA ALA A 31 -0.93 -13.50 1.57
C ALA A 31 0.25 -14.12 2.32
N ALA A 32 0.77 -13.47 3.37
CA ALA A 32 1.80 -14.02 4.22
C ALA A 32 1.31 -15.28 4.95
N TYR A 33 0.09 -15.24 5.50
CA TYR A 33 -0.56 -16.37 6.16
C TYR A 33 -0.74 -17.56 5.20
N ALA A 34 -1.12 -17.29 3.95
CA ALA A 34 -1.43 -18.31 2.96
C ALA A 34 -0.20 -18.87 2.24
N THR A 35 0.79 -18.03 1.92
CA THR A 35 1.87 -18.35 0.95
C THR A 35 3.27 -18.01 1.44
N GLY A 36 3.41 -17.38 2.60
CA GLY A 36 4.69 -17.01 3.19
C GLY A 36 5.19 -15.62 2.81
N ILE A 37 6.44 -15.34 3.17
CA ILE A 37 7.03 -13.99 3.08
C ILE A 37 7.41 -13.57 1.66
N SER A 38 7.32 -14.46 0.66
CA SER A 38 7.67 -14.15 -0.74
C SER A 38 6.83 -13.01 -1.33
N ILE A 39 5.65 -12.72 -0.77
CA ILE A 39 4.84 -11.56 -1.12
C ILE A 39 5.55 -10.22 -0.85
N SER A 40 6.47 -10.17 0.12
CA SER A 40 7.22 -8.94 0.44
C SER A 40 8.12 -8.49 -0.70
N ASN A 41 8.37 -9.35 -1.69
CA ASN A 41 9.13 -8.98 -2.88
C ASN A 41 8.49 -7.82 -3.65
N TYR A 42 7.16 -7.68 -3.64
CA TYR A 42 6.48 -6.51 -4.23
C TYR A 42 6.96 -5.21 -3.56
N GLU A 43 7.13 -5.23 -2.24
CA GLU A 43 7.54 -4.08 -1.43
C GLU A 43 9.03 -3.78 -1.57
N TRP A 44 9.89 -4.80 -1.56
CA TRP A 44 11.32 -4.59 -1.73
C TRP A 44 11.70 -4.22 -3.17
N MET A 45 11.02 -4.78 -4.16
CA MET A 45 11.19 -4.36 -5.56
C MET A 45 10.72 -2.91 -5.76
N ALA A 46 9.66 -2.48 -5.06
CA ALA A 46 9.24 -1.08 -5.06
C ALA A 46 10.37 -0.14 -4.62
N SER A 47 11.19 -0.50 -3.63
CA SER A 47 12.36 0.29 -3.24
C SER A 47 13.35 0.47 -4.40
N VAL A 48 13.65 -0.62 -5.14
CA VAL A 48 14.56 -0.59 -6.30
C VAL A 48 14.00 0.30 -7.40
N VAL A 49 12.71 0.14 -7.72
CA VAL A 49 12.04 0.96 -8.75
C VAL A 49 11.97 2.42 -8.35
N LEU A 50 11.74 2.75 -7.07
CA LEU A 50 11.73 4.13 -6.59
C LEU A 50 13.12 4.80 -6.67
N VAL A 51 14.19 4.06 -6.45
CA VAL A 51 15.56 4.54 -6.71
C VAL A 51 15.73 4.85 -8.19
N PHE A 52 15.31 3.93 -9.08
CA PHE A 52 15.34 4.17 -10.53
C PHE A 52 14.51 5.40 -10.92
N PHE A 53 13.31 5.53 -10.37
CA PHE A 53 12.41 6.65 -10.58
C PHE A 53 13.09 7.97 -10.21
N ALA A 54 13.74 8.02 -9.04
CA ALA A 54 14.46 9.20 -8.55
C ALA A 54 15.62 9.62 -9.47
N VAL A 55 16.36 8.64 -10.00
CA VAL A 55 17.52 8.92 -10.85
C VAL A 55 17.09 9.36 -12.25
N PHE A 56 16.17 8.63 -12.90
CA PHE A 56 15.91 8.75 -14.34
C PHE A 56 14.62 9.50 -14.70
N TYR A 57 13.51 9.20 -14.02
CA TYR A 57 12.19 9.70 -14.40
C TYR A 57 11.90 11.09 -13.81
N ILE A 58 12.18 11.29 -12.52
CA ILE A 58 11.94 12.55 -11.82
C ILE A 58 12.56 13.76 -12.54
N PRO A 59 13.84 13.72 -12.99
CA PRO A 59 14.43 14.85 -13.71
C PRO A 59 13.70 15.18 -15.00
N SER A 60 13.36 14.15 -15.78
CA SER A 60 12.62 14.30 -17.03
C SER A 60 11.25 14.93 -16.79
N TYR A 61 10.54 14.49 -15.74
CA TYR A 61 9.21 14.98 -15.43
C TYR A 61 9.18 16.44 -14.98
N LEU A 62 10.07 16.82 -14.05
CA LEU A 62 10.10 18.20 -13.56
C LEU A 62 10.67 19.19 -14.58
N HIS A 63 11.69 18.80 -15.37
CA HIS A 63 12.24 19.66 -16.42
C HIS A 63 11.22 19.96 -17.53
N ASN A 64 10.45 18.97 -17.96
CA ASN A 64 9.45 19.13 -19.02
C ASN A 64 8.15 19.81 -18.54
N LYS A 65 8.07 20.22 -17.26
CA LYS A 65 6.89 20.85 -16.64
C LYS A 65 5.60 20.07 -16.92
N LEU A 66 5.68 18.75 -16.88
CA LEU A 66 4.53 17.87 -17.11
C LEU A 66 3.60 17.95 -15.89
N PHE A 67 2.30 17.94 -16.15
CA PHE A 67 1.28 17.95 -15.12
C PHE A 67 0.58 16.59 -15.01
N THR A 68 0.48 15.85 -16.12
CA THR A 68 -0.14 14.52 -16.13
C THR A 68 0.61 13.52 -17.01
N MET A 69 0.50 12.23 -16.68
CA MET A 69 1.02 11.12 -17.47
C MET A 69 0.33 10.99 -18.83
N PRO A 70 -1.01 11.17 -18.94
CA PRO A 70 -1.64 11.28 -20.25
C PRO A 70 -1.10 12.44 -21.11
N GLU A 71 -0.77 13.60 -20.51
CA GLU A 71 -0.11 14.71 -21.22
C GLU A 71 1.31 14.35 -21.67
N PHE A 72 2.07 13.63 -20.83
CA PHE A 72 3.37 13.10 -21.23
C PHE A 72 3.27 12.21 -22.46
N LEU A 73 2.31 11.28 -22.47
CA LEU A 73 2.08 10.38 -23.60
C LEU A 73 1.65 11.14 -24.85
N GLU A 74 0.80 12.16 -24.73
CA GLU A 74 0.38 13.00 -25.86
C GLU A 74 1.56 13.76 -26.48
N ARG A 75 2.44 14.34 -25.65
CA ARG A 75 3.63 15.07 -26.14
C ARG A 75 4.66 14.14 -26.76
N ARG A 76 4.80 12.92 -26.24
CA ARG A 76 5.82 11.96 -26.69
C ARG A 76 5.40 11.15 -27.92
N PHE A 77 4.10 10.87 -28.03
CA PHE A 77 3.50 10.04 -29.07
C PHE A 77 2.39 10.80 -29.79
N ASP A 78 1.13 10.61 -29.38
CA ASP A 78 -0.02 11.29 -29.96
C ASP A 78 -1.23 11.33 -29.00
N ARG A 79 -2.29 12.00 -29.45
CA ARG A 79 -3.54 12.13 -28.70
C ARG A 79 -4.30 10.82 -28.53
N ARG A 80 -4.06 9.81 -29.38
CA ARG A 80 -4.69 8.48 -29.28
C ARG A 80 -4.14 7.71 -28.08
N CYS A 81 -2.82 7.73 -27.88
CA CYS A 81 -2.17 7.15 -26.70
C CYS A 81 -2.70 7.76 -25.40
N ARG A 82 -2.95 9.07 -25.37
CA ARG A 82 -3.56 9.77 -24.23
C ARG A 82 -4.93 9.21 -23.88
N TYR A 83 -5.84 9.09 -24.84
CA TYR A 83 -7.20 8.61 -24.58
C TYR A 83 -7.21 7.14 -24.17
N TYR A 84 -6.43 6.30 -24.88
CA TYR A 84 -6.29 4.89 -24.54
C TYR A 84 -5.83 4.69 -23.09
N PHE A 85 -4.74 5.35 -22.70
CA PHE A 85 -4.21 5.28 -21.34
C PHE A 85 -5.20 5.84 -20.30
N SER A 86 -5.89 6.94 -20.61
CA SER A 86 -6.86 7.54 -19.68
C SER A 86 -8.05 6.63 -19.43
N ILE A 87 -8.62 6.01 -20.48
CA ILE A 87 -9.74 5.08 -20.36
C ILE A 87 -9.35 3.86 -19.52
N LEU A 88 -8.19 3.25 -19.81
CA LEU A 88 -7.71 2.11 -19.04
C LEU A 88 -7.50 2.45 -17.56
N ASN A 89 -6.90 3.59 -17.25
CA ASN A 89 -6.72 3.99 -15.85
C ASN A 89 -8.05 4.28 -15.15
N ILE A 90 -9.02 4.93 -15.80
CA ILE A 90 -10.32 5.19 -15.19
C ILE A 90 -11.03 3.87 -14.86
N LEU A 91 -11.04 2.91 -15.79
CA LEU A 91 -11.64 1.60 -15.57
C LEU A 91 -10.92 0.83 -14.46
N GLY A 92 -9.58 0.83 -14.45
CA GLY A 92 -8.79 0.19 -13.39
C GLY A 92 -9.10 0.78 -12.01
N ASN A 93 -9.10 2.11 -11.90
CA ASN A 93 -9.39 2.78 -10.62
C ASN A 93 -10.80 2.46 -10.09
N ILE A 94 -11.82 2.37 -10.96
CA ILE A 94 -13.20 2.09 -10.55
C ILE A 94 -13.39 0.61 -10.20
N PHE A 95 -13.02 -0.29 -11.12
CA PHE A 95 -13.36 -1.72 -11.00
C PHE A 95 -12.37 -2.53 -10.17
N ILE A 96 -11.14 -2.06 -10.03
CA ILE A 96 -10.09 -2.76 -9.27
C ILE A 96 -9.84 -2.03 -7.96
N ASP A 97 -9.34 -0.79 -8.02
CA ASP A 97 -8.82 -0.12 -6.82
C ASP A 97 -9.94 0.28 -5.85
N THR A 98 -10.97 0.97 -6.35
CA THR A 98 -12.11 1.42 -5.51
C THR A 98 -12.89 0.22 -4.96
N ALA A 99 -13.13 -0.80 -5.80
CA ALA A 99 -13.84 -2.02 -5.38
C ALA A 99 -13.08 -2.78 -4.28
N ALA A 100 -11.77 -3.00 -4.46
CA ALA A 100 -10.94 -3.64 -3.44
C ALA A 100 -10.92 -2.82 -2.14
N THR A 101 -10.83 -1.50 -2.25
CA THR A 101 -10.75 -0.58 -1.11
C THR A 101 -12.02 -0.61 -0.26
N LEU A 102 -13.19 -0.58 -0.91
CA LEU A 102 -14.48 -0.74 -0.22
C LEU A 102 -14.61 -2.13 0.41
N TYR A 103 -14.19 -3.19 -0.29
CA TYR A 103 -14.20 -4.57 0.24
C TYR A 103 -13.37 -4.69 1.53
N ALA A 104 -12.11 -4.25 1.52
CA ALA A 104 -11.25 -4.29 2.69
C ALA A 104 -11.82 -3.43 3.84
N GLY A 105 -12.39 -2.26 3.52
CA GLY A 105 -13.07 -1.43 4.51
C GLY A 105 -14.26 -2.13 5.17
N CYS A 106 -15.06 -2.86 4.39
CA CYS A 106 -16.17 -3.65 4.92
C CYS A 106 -15.70 -4.78 5.83
N LEU A 107 -14.64 -5.52 5.46
CA LEU A 107 -14.08 -6.58 6.30
C LEU A 107 -13.61 -6.03 7.64
N VAL A 108 -12.89 -4.91 7.63
CA VAL A 108 -12.38 -4.28 8.85
C VAL A 108 -13.55 -3.81 9.72
N LEU A 109 -14.53 -3.07 9.16
CA LEU A 109 -15.68 -2.58 9.93
C LEU A 109 -16.57 -3.70 10.46
N GLY A 110 -16.76 -4.79 9.70
CA GLY A 110 -17.55 -5.94 10.10
C GLY A 110 -17.01 -6.64 11.36
N MET A 111 -15.70 -6.55 11.62
CA MET A 111 -15.11 -7.10 12.84
C MET A 111 -15.45 -6.30 14.11
N PHE A 112 -15.66 -4.99 13.97
CA PHE A 112 -16.04 -4.11 15.09
C PHE A 112 -17.57 -3.97 15.23
N PHE A 113 -18.28 -4.06 14.11
CA PHE A 113 -19.73 -3.87 14.03
C PHE A 113 -20.38 -5.06 13.27
N PRO A 114 -20.45 -6.25 13.89
CA PRO A 114 -20.88 -7.48 13.22
C PRO A 114 -22.35 -7.47 12.76
N ASN A 115 -23.15 -6.53 13.27
CA ASN A 115 -24.56 -6.38 12.89
C ASN A 115 -24.74 -5.55 11.60
N LEU A 116 -23.68 -4.95 11.06
CA LEU A 116 -23.75 -4.18 9.82
C LEU A 116 -23.61 -5.09 8.61
N ASP A 117 -24.61 -5.03 7.73
CA ASP A 117 -24.51 -5.71 6.43
C ASP A 117 -23.41 -5.08 5.56
N MET A 118 -22.74 -5.93 4.79
CA MET A 118 -21.63 -5.54 3.92
C MET A 118 -22.06 -4.53 2.87
N THR A 119 -23.24 -4.70 2.28
CA THR A 119 -23.76 -3.78 1.24
C THR A 119 -24.00 -2.39 1.82
N THR A 120 -24.62 -2.33 3.01
CA THR A 120 -24.91 -1.07 3.69
C THR A 120 -23.61 -0.35 4.07
N THR A 121 -22.63 -1.11 4.57
CA THR A 121 -21.30 -0.59 4.93
C THR A 121 -20.57 -0.04 3.70
N ALA A 122 -20.58 -0.77 2.58
CA ALA A 122 -19.95 -0.34 1.34
C ALA A 122 -20.57 0.97 0.79
N ILE A 123 -21.90 1.08 0.80
CA ILE A 123 -22.61 2.28 0.35
C ILE A 123 -22.26 3.48 1.25
N ALA A 124 -22.26 3.29 2.57
CA ALA A 124 -21.92 4.35 3.52
C ALA A 124 -20.47 4.85 3.33
N LEU A 125 -19.51 3.93 3.17
CA LEU A 125 -18.12 4.25 2.88
C LEU A 125 -17.97 5.02 1.56
N ALA A 126 -18.65 4.57 0.49
CA ALA A 126 -18.59 5.23 -0.81
C ALA A 126 -19.15 6.66 -0.79
N VAL A 127 -20.28 6.88 -0.11
CA VAL A 127 -20.88 8.21 0.05
C VAL A 127 -19.96 9.13 0.85
N PHE A 128 -19.41 8.65 1.98
CA PHE A 128 -18.53 9.43 2.82
C PHE A 128 -17.23 9.83 2.10
N ALA A 129 -16.59 8.87 1.42
CA ALA A 129 -15.40 9.11 0.61
C ALA A 129 -15.69 10.13 -0.51
N GLY A 130 -16.80 9.99 -1.24
CA GLY A 130 -17.19 10.92 -2.30
C GLY A 130 -17.37 12.37 -1.81
N ILE A 131 -18.02 12.56 -0.65
CA ILE A 131 -18.18 13.88 -0.02
C ILE A 131 -16.81 14.46 0.33
N TYR A 132 -15.96 13.70 1.02
CA TYR A 132 -14.64 14.15 1.46
C TYR A 132 -13.74 14.55 0.28
N THR A 133 -13.66 13.70 -0.75
CA THR A 133 -12.82 13.95 -1.94
C THR A 133 -13.28 15.18 -2.72
N SER A 134 -14.59 15.45 -2.77
CA SER A 134 -15.14 16.63 -3.46
C SER A 134 -14.72 17.97 -2.83
N VAL A 135 -14.41 17.98 -1.53
CA VAL A 135 -14.11 19.21 -0.77
C VAL A 135 -12.60 19.41 -0.55
N GLY A 136 -11.81 18.36 -0.35
CA GLY A 136 -10.44 18.48 0.20
C GLY A 136 -9.34 18.98 -0.75
N GLY A 137 -9.37 18.59 -2.03
CA GLY A 137 -8.29 18.87 -2.98
C GLY A 137 -6.93 18.23 -2.63
N LEU A 138 -6.01 18.19 -3.60
CA LEU A 138 -4.77 17.39 -3.51
C LEU A 138 -3.86 17.76 -2.32
N SER A 139 -3.79 19.03 -1.92
CA SER A 139 -2.95 19.45 -0.79
C SER A 139 -3.42 18.86 0.52
N ALA A 140 -4.73 18.92 0.81
CA ALA A 140 -5.28 18.42 2.06
C ALA A 140 -5.06 16.91 2.18
N VAL A 141 -5.31 16.18 1.09
CA VAL A 141 -5.06 14.73 0.99
C VAL A 141 -3.62 14.40 1.36
N VAL A 142 -2.63 15.06 0.74
CA VAL A 142 -1.21 14.77 1.02
C VAL A 142 -0.85 14.94 2.50
N TYR A 143 -1.40 15.95 3.19
CA TYR A 143 -1.12 16.14 4.62
C TYR A 143 -1.81 15.10 5.50
N THR A 144 -3.05 14.72 5.17
CA THR A 144 -3.73 13.62 5.89
C THR A 144 -2.99 12.30 5.72
N ASP A 145 -2.40 12.07 4.55
CA ASP A 145 -1.64 10.86 4.26
C ASP A 145 -0.37 10.73 5.11
N VAL A 146 0.27 11.86 5.45
CA VAL A 146 1.44 11.85 6.33
C VAL A 146 1.06 11.33 7.72
N ILE A 147 -0.04 11.85 8.27
CA ILE A 147 -0.52 11.45 9.60
C ILE A 147 -0.90 9.97 9.57
N GLN A 148 -1.62 9.54 8.53
CA GLN A 148 -1.98 8.15 8.33
C GLN A 148 -0.76 7.24 8.20
N ALA A 149 0.23 7.57 7.37
CA ALA A 149 1.44 6.78 7.18
C ALA A 149 2.17 6.54 8.51
N VAL A 150 2.37 7.60 9.30
CA VAL A 150 3.05 7.53 10.58
C VAL A 150 2.26 6.65 11.56
N LEU A 151 0.94 6.84 11.63
CA LEU A 151 0.07 6.05 12.50
C LEU A 151 0.11 4.56 12.13
N LEU A 152 -0.02 4.24 10.83
CA LEU A 152 0.03 2.86 10.35
C LEU A 152 1.40 2.21 10.62
N ILE A 153 2.50 2.92 10.43
CA ILE A 153 3.84 2.38 10.74
C ILE A 153 3.95 2.05 12.23
N ILE A 154 3.54 2.97 13.11
CA ILE A 154 3.60 2.77 14.57
C ILE A 154 2.70 1.61 14.97
N ALA A 155 1.45 1.62 14.53
CA ALA A 155 0.48 0.60 14.89
C ALA A 155 0.86 -0.79 14.39
N SER A 156 1.31 -0.90 13.14
CA SER A 156 1.82 -2.17 12.58
C SER A 156 3.06 -2.65 13.33
N THR A 157 3.96 -1.75 13.74
CA THR A 157 5.13 -2.12 14.56
C THR A 157 4.70 -2.67 15.93
N VAL A 158 3.79 -1.99 16.62
CA VAL A 158 3.24 -2.43 17.91
C VAL A 158 2.55 -3.79 17.74
N LEU A 159 1.73 -3.93 16.70
CA LEU A 159 1.03 -5.17 16.39
C LEU A 159 2.01 -6.33 16.20
N THR A 160 3.06 -6.15 15.39
CA THR A 160 4.10 -7.17 15.18
C THR A 160 4.74 -7.61 16.49
N VAL A 161 5.12 -6.67 17.35
CA VAL A 161 5.76 -6.98 18.64
C VAL A 161 4.82 -7.81 19.52
N LEU A 162 3.54 -7.43 19.60
CA LEU A 162 2.54 -8.15 20.39
C LEU A 162 2.26 -9.54 19.81
N CYS A 163 2.18 -9.68 18.48
CA CYS A 163 1.99 -10.98 17.83
C CYS A 163 3.17 -11.93 18.09
N ILE A 164 4.41 -11.44 17.99
CA ILE A 164 5.60 -12.24 18.28
C ILE A 164 5.64 -12.65 19.75
N SER A 165 5.28 -11.74 20.66
CA SER A 165 5.21 -12.04 22.09
C SER A 165 4.13 -13.09 22.39
N ALA A 166 2.97 -13.00 21.75
CA ALA A 166 1.90 -13.99 21.89
C ALA A 166 2.29 -15.36 21.32
N ALA A 167 3.07 -15.36 20.24
CA ALA A 167 3.68 -16.58 19.69
C ALA A 167 4.89 -17.07 20.52
N GLY A 168 5.14 -16.50 21.70
CA GLY A 168 6.18 -16.88 22.64
C GLY A 168 7.54 -16.23 22.35
N SER A 169 8.05 -16.36 21.13
CA SER A 169 9.28 -15.67 20.70
C SER A 169 9.44 -15.66 19.18
N TRP A 170 10.33 -14.79 18.68
CA TRP A 170 10.74 -14.80 17.27
C TRP A 170 11.26 -16.17 16.82
N SER A 171 12.10 -16.80 17.65
CA SER A 171 12.64 -18.13 17.36
C SER A 171 11.53 -19.18 17.26
N ASN A 172 10.51 -19.09 18.11
CA ASN A 172 9.38 -20.00 18.09
C ASN A 172 8.54 -19.84 16.81
N VAL A 173 8.32 -18.60 16.36
CA VAL A 173 7.64 -18.36 15.08
C VAL A 173 8.43 -19.00 13.93
N LEU A 174 9.74 -18.78 13.86
CA LEU A 174 10.57 -19.33 12.80
C LEU A 174 10.63 -20.87 12.82
N SER A 175 10.75 -21.50 14.00
CA SER A 175 10.84 -22.96 14.10
C SER A 175 9.53 -23.67 13.74
N ASN A 176 8.39 -23.01 13.97
CA ASN A 176 7.07 -23.56 13.63
C ASN A 176 6.58 -23.15 12.23
N THR A 177 7.32 -22.28 11.54
CA THR A 177 6.99 -21.88 10.16
C THR A 177 7.72 -22.79 9.18
N PRO A 178 7.03 -23.41 8.20
CA PRO A 178 7.68 -24.19 7.16
C PRO A 178 8.78 -23.37 6.47
N ALA A 179 9.96 -23.95 6.26
CA ALA A 179 11.09 -23.25 5.64
C ALA A 179 10.75 -22.62 4.29
N GLU A 180 9.84 -23.27 3.56
CA GLU A 180 9.26 -22.75 2.33
C GLU A 180 8.64 -21.35 2.56
N PHE A 181 7.78 -21.17 3.57
CA PHE A 181 7.13 -19.89 3.89
C PHE A 181 8.09 -18.77 4.29
N LEU A 182 9.33 -19.12 4.66
CA LEU A 182 10.41 -18.19 4.99
C LEU A 182 11.33 -17.90 3.79
N SER A 183 11.09 -18.52 2.63
CA SER A 183 11.88 -18.28 1.43
C SER A 183 11.35 -17.11 0.61
N LEU A 184 12.20 -16.10 0.39
CA LEU A 184 11.89 -14.98 -0.51
C LEU A 184 11.95 -15.37 -1.98
N ILE A 185 12.86 -16.28 -2.36
CA ILE A 185 13.03 -16.73 -3.74
C ILE A 185 12.44 -18.12 -3.85
N ARG A 186 11.39 -18.24 -4.67
CA ARG A 186 10.65 -19.49 -4.84
C ARG A 186 11.05 -20.19 -6.14
N PRO A 187 10.89 -21.52 -6.23
CA PRO A 187 11.10 -22.26 -7.47
C PRO A 187 10.28 -21.71 -8.66
N SER A 188 10.69 -22.01 -9.89
CA SER A 188 10.03 -21.51 -11.11
C SER A 188 8.60 -22.03 -11.31
N ASN A 189 8.22 -23.11 -10.63
CA ASN A 189 6.89 -23.71 -10.67
C ASN A 189 5.99 -23.26 -9.51
N ASP A 190 6.45 -22.35 -8.65
CA ASP A 190 5.61 -21.79 -7.59
C ASP A 190 4.42 -21.05 -8.23
N PRO A 191 3.17 -21.34 -7.83
CA PRO A 191 1.99 -20.79 -8.48
C PRO A 191 1.73 -19.31 -8.11
N VAL A 192 2.42 -18.77 -7.11
CA VAL A 192 2.14 -17.45 -6.54
C VAL A 192 3.27 -16.48 -6.89
N MET A 193 4.52 -16.83 -6.59
CA MET A 193 5.68 -15.96 -6.73
C MET A 193 6.91 -16.73 -7.23
N PRO A 194 6.89 -17.28 -8.45
CA PRO A 194 8.07 -17.93 -9.01
C PRO A 194 9.20 -16.90 -9.18
N TRP A 195 10.46 -17.31 -9.04
CA TRP A 195 11.60 -16.37 -9.17
C TRP A 195 11.65 -15.65 -10.54
N THR A 196 11.12 -16.27 -11.59
CA THR A 196 10.97 -15.64 -12.91
C THR A 196 9.96 -14.50 -12.86
N GLY A 197 8.85 -14.69 -12.16
CA GLY A 197 7.86 -13.66 -11.86
C GLY A 197 8.44 -12.54 -11.00
N LEU A 198 9.25 -12.89 -10.00
CA LEU A 198 10.00 -11.92 -9.19
C LEU A 198 10.92 -11.02 -10.03
N LEU A 199 11.67 -11.59 -10.97
CA LEU A 199 12.65 -10.82 -11.75
C LEU A 199 12.05 -10.07 -12.95
N VAL A 200 10.94 -10.55 -13.51
CA VAL A 200 10.37 -9.97 -14.74
C VAL A 200 8.99 -9.34 -14.49
N GLY A 201 8.11 -10.03 -13.77
CA GLY A 201 6.74 -9.57 -13.52
C GLY A 201 6.66 -8.44 -12.49
N VAL A 202 7.29 -8.62 -11.32
CA VAL A 202 7.24 -7.64 -10.22
C VAL A 202 7.83 -6.29 -10.64
N PRO A 203 8.98 -6.20 -11.37
CA PRO A 203 9.46 -4.92 -11.86
C PRO A 203 8.51 -4.24 -12.83
N VAL A 204 7.88 -4.98 -13.75
CA VAL A 204 6.92 -4.39 -14.71
C VAL A 204 5.76 -3.74 -13.96
N LEU A 205 5.19 -4.42 -12.98
CA LEU A 205 4.14 -3.86 -12.11
C LEU A 205 4.65 -2.68 -11.30
N GLY A 206 5.86 -2.78 -10.75
CA GLY A 206 6.52 -1.71 -10.01
C GLY A 206 6.72 -0.45 -10.86
N PHE A 207 7.24 -0.57 -12.08
CA PHE A 207 7.43 0.55 -13.00
C PHE A 207 6.10 1.17 -13.39
N TYR A 208 5.07 0.36 -13.65
CA TYR A 208 3.72 0.87 -13.86
C TYR A 208 3.26 1.70 -12.66
N PHE A 209 3.27 1.12 -11.46
CA PHE A 209 2.75 1.77 -10.26
C PHE A 209 3.56 3.01 -9.86
N TRP A 210 4.89 2.91 -9.76
CA TRP A 210 5.73 3.98 -9.19
C TRP A 210 6.10 5.06 -10.20
N CYS A 211 6.30 4.69 -11.45
CA CYS A 211 6.77 5.62 -12.47
C CYS A 211 5.65 6.15 -13.36
N THR A 212 4.53 5.43 -13.49
CA THR A 212 3.47 5.80 -14.45
C THR A 212 2.08 6.03 -13.88
N ASN A 213 1.81 5.59 -12.66
CA ASN A 213 0.53 5.88 -12.01
C ASN A 213 0.41 7.38 -11.76
N GLN A 214 -0.69 7.97 -12.25
CA GLN A 214 -0.94 9.40 -12.16
C GLN A 214 -0.96 9.92 -10.72
N PHE A 215 -1.54 9.17 -9.77
CA PHE A 215 -1.62 9.58 -8.37
C PHE A 215 -0.24 9.65 -7.71
N ILE A 216 0.62 8.68 -8.02
CA ILE A 216 1.99 8.61 -7.50
C ILE A 216 2.85 9.73 -8.10
N VAL A 217 2.83 9.88 -9.43
CA VAL A 217 3.63 10.88 -10.13
C VAL A 217 3.21 12.30 -9.74
N GLN A 218 1.92 12.57 -9.51
CA GLN A 218 1.44 13.89 -9.10
C GLN A 218 2.05 14.39 -7.78
N ARG A 219 2.25 13.51 -6.80
CA ARG A 219 2.86 13.87 -5.50
C ARG A 219 4.29 14.37 -5.68
N VAL A 220 5.02 13.74 -6.58
CA VAL A 220 6.40 14.12 -6.92
C VAL A 220 6.45 15.39 -7.76
N LEU A 221 5.51 15.57 -8.69
CA LEU A 221 5.38 16.80 -9.48
C LEU A 221 5.01 18.04 -8.62
N ALA A 222 4.41 17.82 -7.45
CA ALA A 222 4.08 18.86 -6.48
C ALA A 222 5.27 19.26 -5.57
N ALA A 223 6.46 18.69 -5.76
CA ALA A 223 7.67 19.07 -5.04
C ALA A 223 8.11 20.51 -5.32
N LYS A 224 8.78 21.13 -4.33
CA LYS A 224 9.43 22.45 -4.45
C LYS A 224 10.46 22.51 -5.58
N ASN A 225 11.25 21.45 -5.70
CA ASN A 225 12.31 21.33 -6.68
C ASN A 225 12.68 19.85 -6.89
N ILE A 226 13.55 19.60 -7.86
CA ILE A 226 14.03 18.25 -8.21
C ILE A 226 14.71 17.53 -7.03
N HIS A 227 15.41 18.26 -6.15
CA HIS A 227 16.05 17.65 -4.98
C HIS A 227 15.01 17.12 -4.00
N HIS A 228 13.96 17.90 -3.69
CA HIS A 228 12.88 17.44 -2.83
C HIS A 228 12.09 16.28 -3.43
N ALA A 229 11.87 16.29 -4.74
CA ALA A 229 11.26 15.19 -5.47
C ALA A 229 12.08 13.89 -5.33
N ARG A 230 13.40 13.97 -5.57
CA ARG A 230 14.33 12.83 -5.45
C ARG A 230 14.42 12.30 -4.03
N TRP A 231 14.66 13.17 -3.06
CA TRP A 231 14.73 12.79 -1.65
C TRP A 231 13.40 12.22 -1.16
N GLY A 232 12.27 12.72 -1.66
CA GLY A 232 10.96 12.16 -1.33
C GLY A 232 10.78 10.74 -1.86
N ALA A 233 11.17 10.47 -3.10
CA ALA A 233 11.14 9.12 -3.66
C ALA A 233 12.10 8.15 -2.95
N LEU A 234 13.33 8.60 -2.62
CA LEU A 234 14.29 7.80 -1.86
C LEU A 234 13.81 7.53 -0.43
N PHE A 235 13.18 8.51 0.21
CA PHE A 235 12.58 8.32 1.53
C PHE A 235 11.39 7.34 1.46
N GLY A 236 10.54 7.43 0.44
CA GLY A 236 9.51 6.42 0.18
C GLY A 236 10.10 5.02 0.01
N ALA A 237 11.21 4.90 -0.74
CA ALA A 237 11.92 3.63 -0.93
C ALA A 237 12.47 3.06 0.38
N LEU A 238 12.97 3.93 1.28
CA LEU A 238 13.42 3.54 2.61
C LEU A 238 12.26 3.01 3.47
N LEU A 239 11.10 3.68 3.45
CA LEU A 239 9.91 3.26 4.19
C LEU A 239 9.35 1.91 3.73
N LYS A 240 9.67 1.46 2.52
CA LYS A 240 9.29 0.14 2.00
C LYS A 240 10.06 -1.03 2.60
N LEU A 241 11.32 -0.82 3.00
CA LEU A 241 12.15 -1.88 3.57
C LEU A 241 11.55 -2.53 4.84
N PRO A 242 11.03 -1.78 5.83
CA PRO A 242 10.48 -2.37 7.04
C PRO A 242 9.16 -3.13 6.82
N VAL A 243 8.46 -2.95 5.69
CA VAL A 243 7.12 -3.53 5.45
C VAL A 243 7.09 -5.05 5.60
N LEU A 244 8.16 -5.75 5.20
CA LEU A 244 8.31 -7.19 5.46
C LEU A 244 8.11 -7.51 6.95
N PHE A 245 8.75 -6.75 7.84
CA PHE A 245 8.74 -7.03 9.27
C PHE A 245 7.45 -6.55 9.93
N ILE A 246 6.93 -5.39 9.53
CA ILE A 246 5.80 -4.77 10.22
C ILE A 246 4.43 -5.13 9.65
N MET A 247 4.32 -5.62 8.42
CA MET A 247 3.03 -5.90 7.78
C MET A 247 2.92 -7.34 7.25
N VAL A 248 4.01 -7.94 6.76
CA VAL A 248 3.99 -9.33 6.26
C VAL A 248 4.22 -10.32 7.39
N PHE A 249 5.22 -10.09 8.24
CA PHE A 249 5.58 -11.03 9.31
C PHE A 249 4.48 -11.31 10.34
N PRO A 250 3.61 -10.33 10.73
CA PRO A 250 2.45 -10.63 11.57
C PRO A 250 1.53 -11.71 10.97
N GLY A 251 1.39 -11.77 9.65
CA GLY A 251 0.62 -12.83 8.98
C GLY A 251 1.26 -14.21 9.12
N ILE A 252 2.59 -14.30 9.19
CA ILE A 252 3.30 -15.55 9.50
C ILE A 252 3.03 -15.97 10.94
N ALA A 253 3.14 -15.05 11.89
CA ALA A 253 2.82 -15.33 13.29
C ALA A 253 1.35 -15.75 13.46
N ALA A 254 0.43 -15.12 12.73
CA ALA A 254 -0.99 -15.47 12.72
C ALA A 254 -1.26 -16.91 12.27
N ARG A 255 -0.45 -17.47 11.37
CA ARG A 255 -0.58 -18.87 10.93
C ARG A 255 -0.42 -19.84 12.09
N PHE A 256 0.47 -19.54 13.01
CA PHE A 256 0.68 -20.32 14.22
C PHE A 256 -0.41 -20.06 15.27
N LEU A 257 -0.82 -18.80 15.42
CA LEU A 257 -1.77 -18.38 16.46
C LEU A 257 -3.24 -18.71 16.13
N PHE A 258 -3.60 -18.71 14.84
CA PHE A 258 -4.97 -18.88 14.35
C PHE A 258 -5.02 -19.81 13.12
N PRO A 259 -4.69 -21.11 13.27
CA PRO A 259 -4.53 -22.04 12.14
C PRO A 259 -5.83 -22.31 11.35
N ASP A 260 -7.00 -22.12 11.97
CA ASP A 260 -8.31 -22.48 11.41
C ASP A 260 -9.06 -21.29 10.77
N LEU A 261 -8.36 -20.19 10.44
CA LEU A 261 -8.97 -19.05 9.75
C LEU A 261 -9.46 -19.45 8.35
N LYS A 262 -10.79 -19.38 8.15
CA LYS A 262 -11.46 -19.75 6.89
C LYS A 262 -11.05 -18.87 5.69
N THR A 263 -10.72 -17.62 5.95
CA THR A 263 -10.41 -16.62 4.92
C THR A 263 -9.12 -15.88 5.30
N PRO A 264 -8.05 -15.96 4.49
CA PRO A 264 -6.79 -15.28 4.79
C PRO A 264 -6.92 -13.77 4.97
N ASP A 265 -7.88 -13.12 4.30
CA ASP A 265 -8.13 -11.68 4.44
C ASP A 265 -8.62 -11.28 5.85
N LEU A 266 -9.08 -12.24 6.67
CA LEU A 266 -9.47 -11.98 8.06
C LEU A 266 -8.27 -11.95 9.02
N VAL A 267 -7.06 -12.30 8.56
CA VAL A 267 -5.86 -12.34 9.39
C VAL A 267 -5.57 -10.99 10.03
N PHE A 268 -5.42 -9.93 9.23
CA PHE A 268 -5.09 -8.61 9.76
C PHE A 268 -6.16 -8.06 10.71
N PRO A 269 -7.47 -8.08 10.36
CA PRO A 269 -8.51 -7.67 11.29
C PRO A 269 -8.53 -8.47 12.60
N THR A 270 -8.31 -9.79 12.54
CA THR A 270 -8.27 -10.66 13.73
C THR A 270 -7.10 -10.27 14.64
N LEU A 271 -5.90 -10.06 14.08
CA LEU A 271 -4.73 -9.65 14.86
C LEU A 271 -4.96 -8.30 15.56
N VAL A 272 -5.62 -7.35 14.88
CA VAL A 272 -5.94 -6.04 15.44
C VAL A 272 -6.88 -6.18 16.65
N VAL A 273 -7.95 -6.95 16.52
CA VAL A 273 -8.96 -7.12 17.59
C VAL A 273 -8.41 -7.90 18.78
N GLU A 274 -7.62 -8.94 18.53
CA GLU A 274 -7.12 -9.83 19.58
C GLU A 274 -5.92 -9.23 20.35
N PHE A 275 -5.02 -8.53 19.67
CA PHE A 275 -3.76 -8.10 20.28
C PHE A 275 -3.67 -6.61 20.61
N LEU A 276 -4.34 -5.71 19.88
CA LEU A 276 -4.22 -4.29 20.19
C LEU A 276 -5.13 -3.89 21.36
N PRO A 277 -4.70 -2.99 22.26
CA PRO A 277 -5.59 -2.39 23.26
C PRO A 277 -6.71 -1.56 22.62
N VAL A 278 -7.87 -1.46 23.28
CA VAL A 278 -9.09 -0.78 22.79
C VAL A 278 -8.83 0.64 22.25
N GLY A 279 -7.92 1.41 22.85
CA GLY A 279 -7.54 2.73 22.34
C GLY A 279 -6.74 2.70 21.03
N ILE A 280 -5.80 1.76 20.90
CA ILE A 280 -4.97 1.60 19.69
C ILE A 280 -5.81 0.98 18.56
N GLN A 281 -6.72 0.06 18.88
CA GLN A 281 -7.70 -0.48 17.92
C GLN A 281 -8.49 0.63 17.24
N GLY A 282 -9.02 1.58 18.01
CA GLY A 282 -9.75 2.74 17.47
C GLY A 282 -8.88 3.62 16.57
N LEU A 283 -7.61 3.83 16.94
CA LEU A 283 -6.67 4.58 16.11
C LEU A 283 -6.34 3.86 14.79
N VAL A 284 -6.14 2.54 14.83
CA VAL A 284 -5.91 1.72 13.64
C VAL A 284 -7.13 1.75 12.73
N LEU A 285 -8.33 1.59 13.29
CA LEU A 285 -9.57 1.68 12.54
C LEU A 285 -9.71 3.05 11.86
N ALA A 286 -9.45 4.13 12.60
CA ALA A 286 -9.49 5.48 12.04
C ALA A 286 -8.46 5.68 10.92
N ALA A 287 -7.25 5.13 11.05
CA ALA A 287 -6.23 5.21 10.02
C ALA A 287 -6.56 4.38 8.77
N LEU A 288 -7.21 3.22 8.93
CA LEU A 288 -7.70 2.40 7.82
C LEU A 288 -8.86 3.09 7.09
N LEU A 289 -9.76 3.72 7.83
CA LEU A 289 -10.82 4.53 7.24
C LEU A 289 -10.24 5.75 6.51
N ALA A 290 -9.23 6.41 7.09
CA ALA A 290 -8.49 7.48 6.41
C ALA A 290 -7.83 6.97 5.12
N ALA A 291 -7.24 5.78 5.14
CA ALA A 291 -6.60 5.15 3.99
C ALA A 291 -7.57 4.83 2.85
N ILE A 292 -8.84 4.56 3.16
CA ILE A 292 -9.89 4.34 2.17
C ILE A 292 -10.27 5.65 1.44
N MET A 293 -10.05 6.79 2.08
CA MET A 293 -10.40 8.11 1.55
C MET A 293 -9.26 8.82 0.82
N SER A 294 -8.04 8.29 0.90
CA SER A 294 -6.79 8.84 0.34
C SER A 294 -6.51 8.28 -1.05
#